data_AF-A0A095VQ29-F1
#
_entry.id   AF-A0A095VQ29-F1
#
_cell.length_a   1.000
_cell.length_b   1.000
_cell.length_c   1.000
_cell.angle_alpha   90.00
_cell.angle_beta   90.00
_cell.angle_gamma   90.00
#
_symmetry.space_group_name_H-M   'P 1'
#
loop_
_entity.id
_entity.type
_entity.pdbx_description
1 polymer ?
#
loop_
_entity_poly.entity_id
_entity_poly.type
_entity_poly.pdbx_seq_one_letter_code
_entity_poly.pdbx_strand_id
1 'polypeptide(L)'
;MEVSEAELLSSGFTDVDLRKIKNNVESYGGSLGEAVVDLKNKFSVLLWIASGCAVAFVFLLCFSTKAYILGGGLSLLCGVALTTLIQPPVLAWKSWRYCRLNKR
;
A
#
# COMPACT_ATOMS: atom_id res chain seq x y z
N MET A 1 -16.81 2.37 9.42
CA MET A 1 -17.24 1.34 8.46
C MET A 1 -17.42 0.07 9.26
N GLU A 2 -18.63 -0.45 9.36
CA GLU A 2 -18.81 -1.80 9.92
C GLU A 2 -18.25 -2.79 8.89
N VAL A 3 -17.22 -3.53 9.29
CA VAL A 3 -16.55 -4.52 8.45
C VAL A 3 -16.60 -5.83 9.22
N SER A 4 -17.14 -6.87 8.59
CA SER A 4 -17.17 -8.22 9.18
C SER A 4 -16.07 -9.11 8.60
N GLU A 5 -15.64 -10.11 9.37
CA GLU A 5 -14.67 -11.11 8.91
C GLU A 5 -15.18 -11.88 7.70
N ALA A 6 -16.47 -12.24 7.70
CA ALA A 6 -17.11 -12.92 6.58
C ALA A 6 -17.06 -12.10 5.29
N GLU A 7 -17.22 -10.78 5.39
CA GLU A 7 -17.13 -9.85 4.26
C GLU A 7 -15.69 -9.70 3.74
N LEU A 8 -14.71 -9.66 4.65
CA LEU A 8 -13.30 -9.65 4.24
C LEU A 8 -12.91 -10.97 3.55
N LEU A 9 -13.31 -12.13 4.08
CA LEU A 9 -13.05 -13.42 3.45
C LEU A 9 -13.66 -13.48 2.05
N SER A 10 -14.92 -13.08 1.90
CA SER A 10 -15.59 -13.08 0.59
C SER A 10 -14.94 -12.13 -0.42
N SER A 11 -14.29 -11.07 0.07
CA SER A 11 -13.53 -10.13 -0.77
C SER A 11 -12.10 -10.58 -1.14
N GLY A 12 -11.64 -11.73 -0.62
CA GLY A 12 -10.33 -12.33 -0.96
C GLY A 12 -9.23 -12.17 0.09
N PHE A 13 -9.59 -11.79 1.33
CA PHE A 13 -8.69 -11.97 2.47
C PHE A 13 -8.62 -13.47 2.83
N THR A 14 -7.46 -13.89 3.33
CA THR A 14 -7.28 -15.24 3.89
C THR A 14 -7.43 -15.21 5.41
N ASP A 15 -7.68 -16.36 6.04
CA ASP A 15 -7.68 -16.48 7.50
C ASP A 15 -6.36 -16.01 8.13
N VAL A 16 -5.23 -16.20 7.42
CA VAL A 16 -3.92 -15.71 7.86
C VAL A 16 -3.87 -14.19 7.86
N ASP A 17 -4.45 -13.53 6.85
CA ASP A 17 -4.52 -12.08 6.78
C ASP A 17 -5.38 -11.53 7.92
N LEU A 18 -6.53 -12.15 8.18
CA LEU A 18 -7.43 -11.77 9.27
C LEU A 18 -6.78 -11.94 10.64
N ARG A 19 -6.09 -13.06 10.89
CA ARG A 19 -5.34 -13.26 12.12
C ARG A 19 -4.27 -12.19 12.33
N LYS A 20 -3.55 -11.77 11.27
CA LYS A 20 -2.57 -10.68 11.36
C LYS A 20 -3.21 -9.34 11.73
N ILE A 21 -4.38 -9.03 11.15
CA ILE A 21 -5.11 -7.80 11.45
C ILE A 21 -5.65 -7.84 12.89
N LYS A 22 -6.28 -8.95 13.30
CA LYS A 22 -6.83 -9.11 14.67
C LYS A 22 -5.75 -9.05 15.73
N ASN A 23 -4.61 -9.73 15.54
CA ASN A 23 -3.50 -9.65 16.50
C ASN A 23 -2.98 -8.21 16.68
N ASN A 24 -2.95 -7.41 15.61
CA ASN A 24 -2.59 -5.98 15.71
C ASN A 24 -3.67 -5.19 16.46
N VAL A 25 -4.95 -5.40 16.14
CA VAL A 25 -6.07 -4.74 16.83
C VAL A 25 -6.12 -5.10 18.31
N GLU A 26 -5.86 -6.36 18.67
CA GLU A 26 -5.77 -6.80 20.07
C GLU A 26 -4.58 -6.17 20.81
N SER A 27 -3.44 -6.00 20.12
CA SER A 27 -2.22 -5.44 20.72
C SER A 27 -2.25 -3.91 20.83
N TYR A 28 -2.90 -3.21 19.90
CA TYR A 28 -2.87 -1.74 19.79
C TYR A 28 -4.24 -1.08 19.98
N GLY A 29 -5.30 -1.86 20.16
CA GLY A 29 -6.69 -1.38 20.25
C GLY A 29 -7.31 -1.05 18.89
N GLY A 30 -8.57 -0.62 18.93
CA GLY A 30 -9.37 -0.23 17.77
C GLY A 30 -10.28 -1.33 17.24
N SER A 31 -10.83 -1.11 16.06
CA SER A 31 -11.71 -2.04 15.35
C SER A 31 -11.05 -2.62 14.11
N LEU A 32 -11.54 -3.78 13.67
CA LEU A 32 -11.11 -4.43 12.43
C LEU A 32 -11.31 -3.50 11.22
N GLY A 33 -12.40 -2.73 11.19
CA GLY A 33 -12.67 -1.73 10.15
C GLY A 33 -11.65 -0.57 10.15
N GLU A 34 -11.27 -0.05 11.32
CA GLU A 34 -10.24 0.99 11.43
C GLU A 34 -8.88 0.48 10.94
N ALA A 35 -8.49 -0.75 11.31
CA ALA A 35 -7.27 -1.35 10.82
C ALA A 35 -7.28 -1.47 9.28
N VAL A 36 -8.38 -1.94 8.68
CA VAL A 36 -8.51 -2.01 7.22
C VAL A 36 -8.40 -0.63 6.57
N VAL A 37 -9.02 0.40 7.14
CA VAL A 37 -8.93 1.78 6.62
C VAL A 37 -7.51 2.33 6.73
N ASP A 38 -6.82 2.09 7.84
CA ASP A 38 -5.41 2.48 8.02
C ASP A 38 -4.50 1.81 6.99
N LEU A 39 -4.65 0.50 6.79
CA LEU A 39 -3.96 -0.27 5.76
C LEU A 39 -4.22 0.28 4.35
N LYS A 40 -5.47 0.62 4.02
CA LYS A 40 -5.84 1.26 2.75
C LYS A 40 -5.18 2.64 2.58
N ASN A 41 -5.12 3.44 3.64
CA ASN A 41 -4.49 4.76 3.60
C ASN A 41 -2.97 4.65 3.40
N LYS A 42 -2.30 3.71 4.09
CA LYS A 42 -0.88 3.39 3.88
C LYS A 42 -0.58 3.02 2.42
N PHE A 43 -1.41 2.16 1.82
CA PHE A 43 -1.28 1.84 0.39
C PHE A 43 -1.49 3.05 -0.52
N SER A 44 -2.45 3.92 -0.18
CA SER A 44 -2.71 5.13 -0.95
C SER A 44 -1.52 6.10 -0.91
N VAL A 45 -0.86 6.23 0.24
CA VAL A 45 0.39 7.00 0.38
C VAL A 45 1.50 6.40 -0.48
N LEU A 46 1.65 5.07 -0.48
CA LEU A 46 2.63 4.39 -1.33
C LEU A 46 2.38 4.66 -2.83
N LEU A 47 1.13 4.66 -3.27
CA LEU A 47 0.78 5.02 -4.65
C LEU A 47 1.14 6.48 -4.99
N TRP A 48 0.94 7.41 -4.05
CA TRP A 48 1.35 8.81 -4.24
C TRP A 48 2.87 8.95 -4.34
N ILE A 49 3.62 8.25 -3.49
CA ILE A 49 5.09 8.22 -3.55
C ILE A 49 5.55 7.66 -4.91
N ALA A 50 5.02 6.50 -5.30
CA ALA A 50 5.36 5.87 -6.57
C ALA A 50 5.02 6.78 -7.77
N SER A 51 3.88 7.47 -7.73
CA SER A 51 3.48 8.46 -8.74
C SER A 51 4.46 9.63 -8.80
N GLY A 52 4.85 10.20 -7.65
CA GLY A 52 5.85 11.26 -7.58
C GLY A 52 7.22 10.82 -8.14
N CYS A 53 7.67 9.61 -7.80
CA CYS A 53 8.88 9.01 -8.36
C CYS A 53 8.77 8.82 -9.87
N ALA A 54 7.62 8.37 -10.38
CA ALA A 54 7.40 8.23 -11.82
C ALA A 54 7.46 9.58 -12.55
N VAL A 55 6.85 10.62 -11.99
CA VAL A 55 6.94 11.99 -12.53
C VAL A 55 8.39 12.47 -12.53
N ALA A 56 9.13 12.31 -11.43
CA ALA A 56 10.54 12.68 -11.37
C ALA A 56 11.39 11.92 -12.40
N PHE A 57 11.09 10.64 -12.62
CA PHE A 57 11.77 9.85 -13.65
C PHE A 57 11.46 10.35 -15.07
N VAL A 58 10.20 10.73 -15.35
CA VAL A 58 9.83 11.38 -16.63
C VAL A 58 10.60 12.69 -16.83
N PHE A 59 10.77 13.50 -15.79
CA PHE A 59 11.63 14.69 -15.86
C PHE A 59 13.09 14.34 -16.18
N LEU A 60 13.66 13.30 -15.56
CA LEU A 60 15.01 12.85 -15.89
C LEU A 60 15.13 12.41 -17.35
N LEU A 61 14.13 11.72 -17.89
CA LEU A 61 14.11 11.30 -19.29
C LEU A 61 14.08 12.48 -20.26
N CYS A 62 13.34 13.55 -19.93
CA CYS A 62 13.21 14.72 -20.80
C CYS A 62 14.42 15.66 -20.74
N PHE A 63 15.07 15.80 -19.58
CA PHE A 63 16.03 16.89 -19.33
C PHE A 63 17.44 16.44 -18.94
N SER A 64 17.70 15.14 -18.79
CA SER A 64 18.98 14.63 -18.25
C SER A 64 19.80 13.81 -19.24
N THR A 65 21.06 13.55 -18.91
CA THR A 65 21.95 12.69 -19.72
C THR A 65 21.77 11.20 -19.37
N LYS A 66 22.21 10.31 -20.25
CA LYS A 66 22.07 8.85 -20.09
C LYS A 66 22.61 8.34 -18.74
N ALA A 67 23.71 8.90 -18.25
CA ALA A 67 24.31 8.51 -16.98
C ALA A 67 23.40 8.83 -15.78
N TYR A 68 22.82 10.03 -15.76
CA TYR A 68 21.89 10.45 -14.70
C TYR A 68 20.53 9.76 -14.79
N ILE A 69 20.07 9.40 -16.00
CA ILE A 69 18.85 8.62 -16.19
C ILE A 69 19.00 7.23 -15.53
N LEU A 70 20.12 6.55 -15.76
CA LEU A 70 20.36 5.22 -15.18
C LEU A 70 20.53 5.30 -13.66
N GLY A 71 21.38 6.20 -13.17
CA GLY A 71 21.61 6.37 -11.74
C GLY A 71 20.38 6.85 -10.97
N GLY A 72 19.68 7.85 -11.51
CA GLY A 72 18.45 8.40 -10.94
C GLY A 72 17.27 7.42 -11.02
N GLY A 73 17.14 6.67 -12.11
CA GLY A 73 16.15 5.60 -12.21
C GLY A 73 16.37 4.51 -11.17
N LEU A 74 17.62 4.05 -11.00
CA LEU A 74 17.96 3.05 -10.01
C LEU A 74 17.70 3.53 -8.57
N SER A 75 18.05 4.78 -8.26
CA SER A 75 17.80 5.34 -6.92
C SER A 75 16.31 5.48 -6.61
N LEU A 76 15.50 5.95 -7.57
CA LEU A 76 14.05 6.04 -7.44
C LEU A 76 13.42 4.66 -7.24
N LEU A 77 13.84 3.65 -8.02
CA LEU A 77 13.38 2.26 -7.86
C LEU A 77 13.71 1.70 -6.48
N CYS A 78 14.95 1.90 -6.00
CA CYS A 78 15.35 1.50 -4.66
C CYS A 78 14.50 2.18 -3.58
N GLY A 79 14.21 3.48 -3.72
CA GLY A 79 13.35 4.21 -2.77
C GLY A 79 11.94 3.64 -2.69
N VAL A 80 11.31 3.34 -3.83
CA VAL A 80 9.98 2.71 -3.88
C VAL A 80 10.01 1.29 -3.32
N ALA A 81 11.06 0.50 -3.60
CA ALA A 81 11.20 -0.84 -3.07
C ALA A 81 11.33 -0.85 -1.54
N LEU A 82 12.19 0.00 -0.98
CA LEU A 82 12.39 0.10 0.46
C LEU A 82 11.12 0.53 1.18
N THR A 83 10.41 1.54 0.66
CA THR A 83 9.14 2.00 1.24
C THR A 83 8.04 0.92 1.18
N THR A 84 8.03 0.09 0.13
CA THR A 84 7.10 -1.04 -0.01
C THR A 84 7.41 -2.16 0.99
N LEU A 85 8.68 -2.43 1.29
CA LEU A 85 9.08 -3.52 2.19
C LEU A 85 8.87 -3.21 3.67
N ILE A 86 8.91 -1.93 4.08
CA ILE A 86 8.68 -1.51 5.47
C ILE A 86 7.23 -1.75 5.90
N GLN A 87 6.28 -1.66 4.97
CA GLN A 87 4.85 -1.83 5.23
C GLN A 87 4.38 -3.21 4.77
N PRO A 88 3.27 -3.77 5.29
CA PRO A 88 2.71 -5.02 4.77
C PRO A 88 1.99 -4.77 3.43
N PRO A 89 2.66 -4.89 2.27
CA PRO A 89 2.18 -4.25 1.05
C PRO A 89 1.00 -5.02 0.43
N VAL A 90 1.03 -6.36 0.57
CA VAL A 90 -0.03 -7.25 0.12
C VAL A 90 -1.32 -7.01 0.92
N LEU A 91 -1.20 -6.87 2.24
CA LEU A 91 -2.34 -6.63 3.13
C LEU A 91 -2.94 -5.24 2.84
N ALA A 92 -2.08 -4.23 2.71
CA ALA A 92 -2.47 -2.86 2.38
C ALA A 92 -3.16 -2.76 1.00
N TRP A 93 -2.68 -3.50 0.00
CA TRP A 93 -3.31 -3.61 -1.31
C TRP A 93 -4.70 -4.28 -1.24
N LYS A 94 -4.84 -5.39 -0.51
CA LYS A 94 -6.14 -6.06 -0.33
C LYS A 94 -7.15 -5.12 0.35
N SER A 95 -6.74 -4.42 1.41
CA SER A 95 -7.56 -3.41 2.08
C SER A 95 -7.94 -2.26 1.14
N TRP A 96 -7.01 -1.77 0.33
CA TRP A 96 -7.30 -0.73 -0.66
C TRP A 96 -8.31 -1.17 -1.71
N ARG A 97 -8.13 -2.37 -2.26
CA ARG A 97 -9.05 -2.96 -3.25
C ARG A 97 -10.44 -3.16 -2.65
N TYR A 98 -10.53 -3.71 -1.44
CA TYR A 98 -11.78 -3.88 -0.72
C TYR A 98 -12.52 -2.55 -0.55
N CYS A 99 -11.87 -1.53 0.05
CA CYS A 99 -12.49 -0.22 0.25
C CYS A 99 -12.84 0.50 -1.05
N ARG A 100 -12.14 0.23 -2.17
CA ARG A 100 -12.48 0.77 -3.49
C ARG A 100 -13.74 0.16 -4.07
N LEU A 101 -13.96 -1.14 -3.86
CA LEU A 101 -15.12 -1.87 -4.38
C LEU A 101 -16.36 -1.68 -3.51
N ASN A 102 -16.19 -1.58 -2.19
CA ASN A 102 -17.26 -1.40 -1.21
C ASN A 102 -17.62 0.07 -0.94
N LYS A 103 -17.30 0.98 -1.86
CA LYS A 103 -17.48 2.43 -1.72
C LYS A 103 -18.93 2.90 -1.94
N ARG A 104 -19.92 2.07 -1.63
CA ARG A 104 -21.35 2.44 -1.63
C ARG A 104 -21.71 3.15 -0.33
#